data_AF-W2ZVK2-F1
#
_entry.id   AF-W2ZVK2-F1
#
_cell.length_a   1.000
_cell.length_b   1.000
_cell.length_c   1.000
_cell.angle_alpha   90.00
_cell.angle_beta   90.00
_cell.angle_gamma   90.00
#
_symmetry.space_group_name_H-M   'P 1'
#
loop_
_entity.id
_entity.type
_entity.pdbx_description
1 polymer ?
#
loop_
_entity_poly.entity_id
_entity_poly.type
_entity_poly.pdbx_seq_one_letter_code
_entity_poly.pdbx_strand_id
1 'polypeptide(L)'
;MQRLKPSVSSKPPSRKTPFQPAHELQYGLKVMAKDASGVVCSVRCQFCKYFGREESKNGKRRRTQNQKFYKPPYRPQYYTDHNTTAHGIKWAQYQALSSDEKSAFFSGQISHNNQLSSHYEEKSFSMTKMKALQNLSHFEHLETLMQEFTGYKLKRPSDLISLFST
;
A
#
# COMPACT_ATOMS: atom_id res chain seq x y z
N MET A 1 -31.84 0.14 65.07
CA MET A 1 -31.99 -0.12 63.63
C MET A 1 -30.98 0.73 62.86
N GLN A 2 -29.91 0.12 62.33
CA GLN A 2 -28.86 0.84 61.60
C GLN A 2 -29.35 1.15 60.18
N ARG A 3 -29.38 2.43 59.81
CA ARG A 3 -29.72 2.87 58.44
C ARG A 3 -28.53 2.61 57.52
N LEU A 4 -28.68 1.68 56.59
CA LEU A 4 -27.74 1.51 55.48
C LEU A 4 -27.85 2.72 54.54
N LYS A 5 -26.73 3.40 54.29
CA LYS A 5 -26.65 4.47 53.28
C LYS A 5 -26.48 3.83 51.90
N PRO A 6 -27.36 4.10 50.91
CA PRO A 6 -27.14 3.64 49.56
C PRO A 6 -25.99 4.44 48.94
N SER A 7 -24.85 3.78 48.72
CA SER A 7 -23.74 4.31 47.93
C SER A 7 -24.06 4.16 46.45
N VAL A 8 -24.85 5.08 45.91
CA VAL A 8 -24.98 5.25 44.47
C VAL A 8 -23.84 6.13 43.99
N SER A 9 -22.74 5.50 43.57
CA SER A 9 -21.72 6.15 42.75
C SER A 9 -22.36 6.50 41.41
N SER A 10 -22.88 7.73 41.30
CA SER A 10 -23.33 8.28 40.02
C SER A 10 -22.09 8.43 39.13
N LYS A 11 -21.87 7.46 38.23
CA LYS A 11 -20.87 7.59 37.16
C LYS A 11 -21.17 8.89 36.42
N PRO A 12 -20.20 9.81 36.27
CA PRO A 12 -20.44 11.04 35.55
C PRO A 12 -20.93 10.73 34.14
N PRO A 13 -21.90 11.49 33.61
CA PRO A 13 -22.48 11.23 32.29
C PRO A 13 -21.36 11.08 31.26
N SER A 14 -21.40 9.96 30.53
CA SER A 14 -20.41 9.63 29.50
C SER A 14 -20.28 10.82 28.54
N ARG A 15 -19.13 11.49 28.59
CA ARG A 15 -18.84 12.69 27.81
C ARG A 15 -19.02 12.36 26.32
N LYS A 16 -20.07 12.90 25.69
CA LYS A 16 -20.32 12.75 24.25
C LYS A 16 -19.37 13.66 23.49
N THR A 17 -18.13 13.22 23.25
CA THR A 17 -17.16 14.00 22.46
C THR A 17 -17.65 14.06 21.00
N PRO A 18 -18.02 15.25 20.48
CA PRO A 18 -18.43 15.39 19.08
C PRO A 18 -17.24 15.24 18.15
N PHE A 19 -17.50 15.03 16.86
CA PHE A 19 -16.45 14.98 15.85
C PHE A 19 -15.92 16.38 15.60
N GLN A 20 -14.60 16.55 15.58
CA GLN A 20 -13.97 17.81 15.22
C GLN A 20 -13.46 17.73 13.77
N PRO A 21 -13.72 18.72 12.90
CA PRO A 21 -13.25 18.69 11.51
C PRO A 21 -11.74 18.50 11.36
N ALA A 22 -10.95 19.05 12.29
CA ALA A 22 -9.49 18.86 12.33
C ALA A 22 -9.08 17.37 12.38
N HIS A 23 -9.93 16.49 12.92
CA HIS A 23 -9.64 15.06 12.98
C HIS A 23 -9.53 14.41 11.59
N GLU A 24 -10.18 14.95 10.55
CA GLU A 24 -10.08 14.42 9.19
C GLU A 24 -8.63 14.42 8.70
N LEU A 25 -7.96 15.57 8.82
CA LEU A 25 -6.58 15.71 8.39
C LEU A 25 -5.59 15.15 9.42
N GLN A 26 -5.78 15.40 10.72
CA GLN A 26 -4.84 14.96 11.75
C GLN A 26 -4.69 13.44 11.83
N TYR A 27 -5.79 12.71 11.67
CA TYR A 27 -5.83 11.26 11.85
C TYR A 27 -6.09 10.47 10.56
N GLY A 28 -6.18 11.15 9.40
CA GLY A 28 -6.48 10.50 8.13
C GLY A 28 -7.87 9.86 8.11
N LEU A 29 -8.89 10.63 8.48
CA LEU A 29 -10.28 10.20 8.53
C LEU A 29 -11.10 10.85 7.41
N LYS A 30 -12.27 10.28 7.13
CA LYS A 30 -13.28 10.89 6.24
C LYS A 30 -14.67 10.72 6.84
N VAL A 31 -15.44 11.80 6.90
CA VAL A 31 -16.85 11.75 7.27
C VAL A 31 -17.63 10.95 6.23
N MET A 32 -18.44 10.00 6.70
CA MET A 32 -19.23 9.11 5.85
C MET A 32 -20.71 9.38 5.92
N ALA A 33 -21.20 9.81 7.09
CA ALA A 33 -22.61 10.12 7.28
C ALA A 33 -22.76 11.23 8.34
N LYS A 34 -23.78 12.05 8.12
CA LYS A 34 -24.31 13.03 9.05
C LYS A 34 -25.80 12.72 9.24
N ASP A 35 -26.33 13.02 10.42
CA ASP A 35 -27.77 12.93 10.67
C ASP A 35 -28.54 14.11 10.06
N ALA A 36 -29.86 14.13 10.23
CA ALA A 36 -30.73 15.20 9.74
C ALA A 36 -30.39 16.59 10.32
N SER A 37 -29.76 16.63 11.50
CA SER A 37 -29.29 17.87 12.14
C SER A 37 -27.89 18.30 11.66
N GLY A 38 -27.26 17.53 10.77
CA GLY A 38 -25.92 17.79 10.26
C GLY A 38 -24.80 17.29 11.18
N VAL A 39 -25.12 16.59 12.28
CA VAL A 39 -24.13 16.05 13.21
C VAL A 39 -23.52 14.77 12.63
N VAL A 40 -22.19 14.68 12.67
CA VAL A 40 -21.45 13.51 12.18
C VAL A 40 -21.82 12.27 12.99
N CYS A 41 -22.28 11.23 12.29
CA CYS A 41 -22.71 9.97 12.91
C CYS A 41 -21.83 8.77 12.51
N SER A 42 -21.03 8.90 11.46
CA SER A 42 -20.04 7.89 11.06
C SER A 42 -18.84 8.51 10.36
N VAL A 43 -17.64 8.09 10.76
CA VAL A 43 -16.38 8.43 10.09
C VAL A 43 -15.57 7.17 9.79
N ARG A 44 -14.82 7.17 8.68
CA ARG A 44 -14.01 6.03 8.24
C ARG A 44 -12.53 6.36 8.26
N CYS A 45 -11.72 5.38 8.61
CA CYS A 45 -10.26 5.42 8.43
C CYS A 45 -9.88 5.37 6.93
N GLN A 46 -9.14 6.37 6.44
CA GLN A 46 -8.70 6.40 5.04
C GLN A 46 -7.58 5.38 4.76
N PHE A 47 -6.70 5.10 5.72
CA PHE A 47 -5.67 4.07 5.58
C PHE A 47 -6.27 2.68 5.32
N CYS A 48 -7.30 2.32 6.08
CA CYS A 48 -8.10 1.11 5.84
C CYS A 48 -8.69 1.04 4.42
N LYS A 49 -9.13 2.17 3.86
CA LYS A 49 -9.72 2.22 2.51
C LYS A 49 -8.67 1.99 1.42
N TYR A 50 -7.54 2.70 1.49
CA TYR A 50 -6.57 2.75 0.40
C TYR A 50 -5.45 1.72 0.52
N PHE A 51 -5.00 1.41 1.73
CA PHE A 51 -3.85 0.53 1.97
C PHE A 51 -4.23 -0.81 2.63
N GLY A 52 -5.43 -0.90 3.22
CA GLY A 52 -5.79 -2.05 4.05
C GLY A 52 -4.97 -2.07 5.35
N ARG A 53 -5.09 -3.17 6.09
CA ARG A 53 -4.34 -3.41 7.33
C ARG A 53 -2.99 -4.04 7.02
N GLU A 54 -1.96 -3.48 7.63
CA GLU A 54 -0.61 -4.01 7.59
C GLU A 54 -0.53 -5.34 8.36
N GLU A 55 0.28 -6.26 7.85
CA GLU A 55 0.47 -7.59 8.43
C GLU A 55 1.28 -7.51 9.73
N SER A 56 0.92 -8.35 10.70
CA SER A 56 1.71 -8.45 11.92
C SER A 56 2.91 -9.35 11.65
N LYS A 57 4.11 -8.90 12.04
CA LYS A 57 5.35 -9.70 11.95
C LYS A 57 5.23 -11.07 12.65
N ASN A 58 4.34 -11.20 13.63
CA ASN A 58 4.23 -12.39 14.48
C ASN A 58 2.86 -13.10 14.34
N GLY A 59 2.03 -12.72 13.37
CA GLY A 59 0.70 -13.29 13.18
C GLY A 59 0.73 -14.66 12.51
N LYS A 60 0.18 -15.70 13.15
CA LYS A 60 0.00 -17.03 12.52
C LYS A 60 -1.06 -17.05 11.41
N ARG A 61 -1.91 -16.02 11.32
CA ARG A 61 -3.02 -15.92 10.35
C ARG A 61 -3.02 -14.53 9.73
N ARG A 62 -3.34 -14.47 8.43
CA ARG A 62 -3.54 -13.20 7.70
C ARG A 62 -4.65 -12.39 8.35
N ARG A 63 -4.42 -11.10 8.53
CA ARG A 63 -5.41 -10.18 9.14
C ARG A 63 -6.56 -9.91 8.18
N THR A 64 -7.79 -9.83 8.71
CA THR A 64 -8.95 -9.42 7.91
C THR A 64 -8.83 -7.98 7.44
N GLN A 65 -9.13 -7.74 6.17
CA GLN A 65 -8.93 -6.45 5.50
C GLN A 65 -10.15 -5.52 5.60
N ASN A 66 -10.93 -5.67 6.68
CA ASN A 66 -12.14 -4.89 6.90
C ASN A 66 -11.82 -3.44 7.28
N GLN A 67 -12.51 -2.51 6.61
CA GLN A 67 -12.36 -1.07 6.86
C GLN A 67 -12.91 -0.69 8.24
N LYS A 68 -12.17 0.15 8.97
CA LYS A 68 -12.60 0.64 10.28
C LYS A 68 -13.49 1.88 10.14
N PHE A 69 -14.68 1.79 10.73
CA PHE A 69 -15.61 2.91 10.93
C PHE A 69 -15.70 3.23 12.43
N TYR A 70 -15.96 4.49 12.74
CA TYR A 70 -16.14 5.01 14.09
C TYR A 70 -17.48 5.72 14.20
N LYS A 71 -18.13 5.52 15.35
CA LYS A 71 -19.36 6.18 15.77
C LYS A 71 -19.08 7.00 17.03
N PRO A 72 -19.94 7.96 17.42
CA PRO A 72 -19.75 8.72 18.65
C PRO A 72 -19.66 7.79 19.89
N PRO A 73 -18.86 8.14 20.92
CA PRO A 73 -18.06 9.35 21.06
C PRO A 73 -16.74 9.30 20.26
N TYR A 74 -16.36 10.43 19.69
CA TYR A 74 -15.19 10.56 18.81
C TYR A 74 -13.91 10.91 19.58
N ARG A 75 -13.33 9.89 20.23
CA ARG A 75 -12.12 10.04 21.05
C ARG A 75 -10.86 9.89 20.19
N PRO A 76 -9.96 10.90 20.16
CA PRO A 76 -8.72 10.82 19.39
C PRO A 76 -7.83 9.63 19.69
N GLN A 77 -7.80 9.18 20.95
CA GLN A 77 -7.05 8.00 21.38
C GLN A 77 -7.37 6.77 20.52
N TYR A 78 -8.64 6.54 20.19
CA TYR A 78 -9.05 5.39 19.39
C TYR A 78 -8.57 5.45 17.95
N TYR A 79 -8.35 6.65 17.41
CA TYR A 79 -7.76 6.82 16.10
C TYR A 79 -6.28 6.50 16.13
N THR A 80 -5.56 7.03 17.12
CA THR A 80 -4.13 6.77 17.31
C THR A 80 -3.87 5.30 17.52
N ASP A 81 -4.56 4.64 18.44
CA ASP A 81 -4.40 3.21 18.74
C ASP A 81 -4.67 2.35 17.50
N HIS A 82 -5.69 2.69 16.72
CA HIS A 82 -5.97 1.98 15.48
C HIS A 82 -4.86 2.19 14.44
N ASN A 83 -4.45 3.43 14.22
CA ASN A 83 -3.46 3.76 13.19
C ASN A 83 -2.10 3.12 13.52
N THR A 84 -1.67 3.15 14.79
CA THR A 84 -0.41 2.52 15.21
C THR A 84 -0.45 1.00 15.09
N THR A 85 -1.57 0.35 15.46
CA THR A 85 -1.67 -1.12 15.47
C THR A 85 -2.06 -1.74 14.13
N ALA A 86 -2.69 -0.99 13.22
CA ALA A 86 -3.17 -1.50 11.94
C ALA A 86 -2.46 -0.93 10.73
N HIS A 87 -1.80 0.22 10.88
CA HIS A 87 -1.17 0.97 9.80
C HIS A 87 0.16 1.57 10.25
N GLY A 88 0.94 0.88 11.09
CA GLY A 88 2.11 1.46 11.77
C GLY A 88 3.11 2.12 10.82
N ILE A 89 3.37 1.53 9.66
CA ILE A 89 4.30 2.05 8.65
C ILE A 89 3.70 3.27 7.96
N LYS A 90 2.49 3.15 7.38
CA LYS A 90 1.82 4.24 6.66
C LYS A 90 1.46 5.41 7.58
N TRP A 91 1.14 5.13 8.84
CA TRP A 91 0.86 6.13 9.85
C TRP A 91 2.12 6.92 10.22
N ALA A 92 3.26 6.26 10.39
CA ALA A 92 4.53 6.94 10.65
C ALA A 92 4.93 7.86 9.48
N GLN A 93 4.79 7.37 8.23
CA GLN A 93 4.99 8.19 7.04
C GLN A 93 4.07 9.41 7.04
N TYR A 94 2.77 9.19 7.27
CA TYR A 94 1.78 10.27 7.30
C TYR A 94 2.08 11.30 8.39
N GLN A 95 2.50 10.87 9.58
CA GLN A 95 2.80 11.79 10.69
C GLN A 95 3.93 12.76 10.37
N ALA A 96 4.96 12.30 9.66
CA ALA A 96 6.12 13.10 9.26
C ALA A 96 5.81 14.16 8.20
N LEU A 97 4.65 14.10 7.56
CA LEU A 97 4.24 15.05 6.51
C LEU A 97 3.71 16.38 7.09
N SER A 98 3.92 17.44 6.31
CA SER A 98 3.27 18.73 6.51
C SER A 98 1.76 18.66 6.30
N SER A 99 1.03 19.72 6.69
CA SER A 99 -0.43 19.80 6.51
C SER A 99 -0.84 19.68 5.03
N ASP A 100 -0.10 20.33 4.13
CA ASP A 100 -0.40 20.36 2.71
C ASP A 100 -0.18 18.97 2.08
N GLU A 101 0.94 18.32 2.43
CA GLU A 101 1.23 16.96 1.98
C GLU A 101 0.22 15.94 2.52
N LYS A 102 -0.22 16.08 3.77
CA LYS A 102 -1.30 15.24 4.36
C LYS A 102 -2.59 15.34 3.56
N SER A 103 -2.92 16.53 3.05
CA SER A 103 -4.14 16.74 2.25
C SER A 103 -4.07 15.99 0.90
N ALA A 104 -2.87 15.89 0.33
CA ALA A 104 -2.63 15.18 -0.93
C ALA A 104 -2.32 13.69 -0.76
N PHE A 105 -1.98 13.21 0.44
CA PHE A 105 -1.48 11.86 0.68
C PHE A 105 -2.38 10.73 0.18
N PHE A 106 -3.70 10.92 0.26
CA PHE A 106 -4.69 9.94 -0.19
C PHE A 106 -5.21 10.20 -1.61
N SER A 107 -4.78 11.30 -2.25
CA SER A 107 -5.16 11.61 -3.63
C SER A 107 -4.52 10.63 -4.62
N GLY A 108 -5.24 10.27 -5.68
CA GLY A 108 -4.77 9.32 -6.69
C GLY A 108 -4.63 7.85 -6.23
N GLN A 109 -4.88 7.54 -4.96
CA GLN A 109 -4.77 6.17 -4.45
C GLN A 109 -5.99 5.31 -4.86
N ILE A 110 -5.75 4.11 -5.38
CA ILE A 110 -6.79 3.13 -5.68
C ILE A 110 -7.20 2.44 -4.37
N SER A 111 -8.51 2.20 -4.19
CA SER A 111 -9.02 1.51 -3.01
C SER A 111 -8.46 0.07 -2.93
N HIS A 112 -7.94 -0.32 -1.76
CA HIS A 112 -7.35 -1.64 -1.49
C HIS A 112 -8.29 -2.79 -1.90
N ASN A 113 -9.57 -2.69 -1.55
CA ASN A 113 -10.55 -3.75 -1.85
C ASN A 113 -10.93 -3.85 -3.34
N ASN A 114 -10.51 -2.91 -4.19
CA ASN A 114 -10.78 -2.94 -5.62
C ASN A 114 -9.64 -3.57 -6.43
N GLN A 115 -8.64 -4.16 -5.75
CA GLN A 115 -7.56 -4.91 -6.39
C GLN A 115 -8.02 -6.36 -6.61
N LEU A 116 -8.64 -6.63 -7.77
CA LEU A 116 -8.83 -8.00 -8.28
C LEU A 116 -7.47 -8.58 -8.71
N SER A 117 -6.53 -8.79 -7.79
CA SER A 117 -5.16 -9.21 -8.12
C SER A 117 -4.90 -10.72 -8.00
N SER A 118 -5.80 -11.54 -7.43
CA SER A 118 -5.42 -12.94 -7.16
C SER A 118 -5.54 -13.93 -8.32
N HIS A 119 -6.08 -13.55 -9.49
CA HIS A 119 -6.34 -14.52 -10.57
C HIS A 119 -5.92 -14.12 -11.98
N TYR A 120 -5.46 -12.89 -12.24
CA TYR A 120 -5.19 -12.45 -13.61
C TYR A 120 -3.69 -12.29 -13.96
N GLU A 121 -2.79 -12.25 -12.97
CA GLU A 121 -1.37 -11.93 -13.20
C GLU A 121 -0.49 -13.12 -13.59
N GLU A 122 -0.94 -14.37 -13.41
CA GLU A 122 -0.12 -15.53 -13.81
C GLU A 122 -0.04 -15.69 -15.34
N LYS A 123 -1.01 -15.15 -16.09
CA LYS A 123 -1.07 -15.34 -17.55
C LYS A 123 -0.30 -14.28 -18.35
N SER A 124 -0.11 -13.07 -17.81
CA SER A 124 0.59 -11.98 -18.51
C SER A 124 2.12 -12.14 -18.47
N PHE A 125 2.67 -12.69 -17.38
CA PHE A 125 4.10 -12.96 -17.28
C PHE A 125 4.53 -14.16 -18.14
N SER A 126 3.70 -15.22 -18.18
CA SER A 126 3.92 -16.40 -19.02
C SER A 126 3.94 -16.06 -20.52
N MET A 127 2.99 -15.23 -20.99
CA MET A 127 2.91 -14.82 -22.40
C MET A 127 4.07 -13.91 -22.82
N THR A 128 4.59 -13.06 -21.92
CA THR A 128 5.70 -12.14 -22.24
C THR A 128 7.04 -12.88 -22.32
N LYS A 129 7.25 -13.87 -21.44
CA LYS A 129 8.47 -14.71 -21.47
C LYS A 129 8.54 -15.61 -22.71
N MET A 130 7.40 -16.14 -23.17
CA MET A 130 7.32 -16.97 -24.38
C MET A 130 7.63 -16.17 -25.66
N LYS A 131 7.14 -14.94 -25.77
CA LYS A 131 7.40 -14.07 -26.94
C LYS A 131 8.86 -13.62 -27.03
N ALA A 132 9.50 -13.33 -25.90
CA ALA A 132 10.91 -12.92 -25.89
C ALA A 132 11.86 -14.05 -26.33
N LEU A 133 11.55 -15.30 -25.97
CA LEU A 133 12.37 -16.46 -26.33
C LEU A 133 12.22 -16.87 -27.80
N GLN A 134 11.03 -16.73 -28.39
CA GLN A 134 10.81 -17.00 -29.82
C GLN A 134 11.50 -15.98 -30.73
N ASN A 135 11.60 -14.72 -30.29
CA ASN A 135 12.29 -13.67 -31.05
C ASN A 135 13.81 -13.82 -31.04
N LEU A 136 14.41 -14.34 -29.96
CA LEU A 136 15.85 -14.58 -29.87
C LEU A 136 16.28 -15.77 -30.76
N SER A 137 15.50 -16.86 -30.80
CA SER A 137 15.81 -18.01 -31.66
C SER A 137 15.71 -17.70 -33.16
N HIS A 138 14.90 -16.70 -33.54
CA HIS A 138 14.76 -16.30 -34.94
C HIS A 138 15.94 -15.41 -35.41
N PHE A 139 16.58 -14.67 -34.49
CA PHE A 139 17.70 -13.78 -34.82
C PHE A 139 19.00 -14.56 -35.01
N GLU A 140 19.28 -15.57 -34.17
CA GLU A 140 20.47 -16.43 -34.29
C GLU A 140 20.47 -17.27 -35.58
N HIS A 141 19.28 -17.66 -36.08
CA HIS A 141 19.17 -18.41 -37.33
C HIS A 141 19.48 -17.54 -38.58
N LEU A 142 19.20 -16.23 -38.52
CA LEU A 142 19.52 -15.30 -39.61
C LEU A 142 20.99 -14.87 -39.61
N GLU A 143 21.63 -14.73 -38.44
CA GLU A 143 23.08 -14.49 -38.38
C GLU A 143 23.88 -15.67 -38.92
N THR A 144 23.43 -16.91 -38.64
CA THR A 144 24.07 -18.12 -39.17
C THR A 144 23.96 -18.20 -40.70
N LEU A 145 22.82 -17.82 -41.28
CA LEU A 145 22.64 -17.77 -42.74
C LEU A 145 23.38 -16.60 -43.41
N MET A 146 23.63 -15.49 -42.71
CA MET A 146 24.48 -14.41 -43.23
C MET A 146 25.97 -14.75 -43.19
N GLN A 147 26.41 -15.62 -42.28
CA GLN A 147 27.80 -16.10 -42.22
C GLN A 147 28.15 -17.15 -43.27
N GLU A 148 27.16 -17.83 -43.87
CA GLU A 148 27.38 -18.77 -44.98
C GLU A 148 27.41 -18.09 -46.37
N PHE A 149 26.87 -16.87 -46.52
CA PHE A 149 26.85 -16.16 -47.81
C PHE A 149 28.05 -15.23 -48.05
N THR A 150 28.87 -14.93 -47.04
CA THR A 150 30.12 -14.17 -47.24
C THR A 150 31.31 -15.11 -47.36
N GLY A 151 31.36 -15.84 -48.46
CA GLY A 151 32.59 -16.42 -48.99
C GLY A 151 33.57 -15.31 -49.40
N TYR A 152 34.22 -14.66 -48.42
CA TYR A 152 35.37 -13.80 -48.64
C TYR A 152 36.44 -14.08 -47.59
N LYS A 153 37.50 -14.73 -48.09
CA LYS A 153 38.77 -15.07 -47.48
C LYS A 153 39.38 -13.88 -46.72
N LEU A 154 39.47 -13.94 -45.39
CA LEU A 154 40.31 -13.03 -44.59
C LEU A 154 41.28 -13.84 -43.71
N LYS A 155 42.55 -13.45 -43.82
CA LYS A 155 43.75 -14.12 -43.32
C LYS A 155 43.77 -14.22 -41.79
N ARG A 156 44.32 -15.33 -41.27
CA ARG A 156 44.59 -15.58 -39.84
C ARG A 156 45.52 -14.52 -39.25
N PRO A 157 45.16 -13.87 -38.13
CA PRO A 157 46.04 -12.95 -37.41
C PRO A 157 46.82 -13.71 -36.31
N SER A 158 47.85 -14.48 -36.68
CA SER A 158 48.71 -15.15 -35.70
C SER A 158 50.22 -15.02 -35.91
N ASP A 159 50.71 -14.27 -36.91
CA ASP A 159 52.16 -14.18 -37.14
C ASP A 159 52.62 -12.73 -37.28
N LEU A 160 52.56 -11.93 -36.21
CA LEU A 160 53.41 -10.73 -36.06
C LEU A 160 53.72 -10.48 -34.58
N ILE A 161 54.54 -11.36 -34.01
CA ILE A 161 55.36 -11.06 -32.83
C ILE A 161 56.77 -10.73 -33.33
N SER A 162 57.30 -9.62 -32.81
CA SER A 162 58.67 -9.10 -32.81
C SER A 162 59.79 -10.00 -33.34
N LEU A 163 60.69 -9.43 -34.16
CA LEU A 163 62.14 -9.44 -33.95
C LEU A 163 62.87 -8.58 -35.01
N PHE A 164 63.98 -7.96 -34.56
CA PHE A 164 65.01 -7.19 -35.28
C PHE A 164 64.83 -5.68 -35.43
N SER A 165 65.22 -4.99 -34.34
CA SER A 165 66.05 -3.77 -34.42
C SER A 165 67.51 -4.16 -34.70
N THR A 166 68.15 -3.30 -35.51
CA THR A 166 69.59 -3.14 -35.84
C THR A 166 70.30 -4.27 -36.56
#